data_AF-A0A085WT21-F1
#
_entry.id   AF-A0A085WT21-F1
#
_cell.length_a   1.000
_cell.length_b   1.000
_cell.length_c   1.000
_cell.angle_alpha   90.00
_cell.angle_beta   90.00
_cell.angle_gamma   90.00
#
_symmetry.space_group_name_H-M   'P 1'
#
loop_
_entity.id
_entity.type
_entity.pdbx_description
1 polymer ?
#
loop_
_entity_poly.entity_id
_entity_poly.type
_entity_poly.pdbx_seq_one_letter_code
_entity_poly.pdbx_strand_id
1 'polypeptide(L)'
;MNRSPALLLLAFLAMVGLSACARTALTPECPVGYIANGDTCECLTDQACPTGMRCEAGVCACRDTACCPEGHEYSPTSESCVCRDDSCCPAGHVWNAQENRCECGDQECCPSGYTFDTQAGGCRCTADNCCPQGFRYDATAERCVCNSDECCPVDHRYDPERKDCVCAKTSCCPVDHTYSASVKACVCNGDSCCPTGYRKDPSKERCVCISDAACGTGKFCDAVSGGCLCRDNSGCKPGQYCNGLGFCQALGNCTTNADCPAGNFCDITTDRCIPSGPCTLDEHCGFGQLCDSQTARCRPGCRRDADCADKQACEGGQCRDYCRLNASCDVNQFCTPANGVCAAQSSRVDCRDCTGSSGVCGSGASCLTFISEGQTRNFCGTHCTSNEECPSGFDCTEVIFSCTTGEGGACPADSSAPGQTFTCKGYQVENEAGTRFYCADAGGQPHVYIQACAPLSGFCPATELP
;
A
#
# COMPACT_ATOMS: atom_id res chain seq x y z
N MET A 1 -10.50 -20.51 55.76
CA MET A 1 -10.92 -19.56 56.82
C MET A 1 -12.06 -18.75 56.21
N ASN A 2 -13.36 -18.80 56.53
CA ASN A 2 -14.22 -19.35 57.58
C ASN A 2 -15.48 -19.92 56.87
N ARG A 3 -15.86 -21.19 57.02
CA ARG A 3 -16.92 -21.74 57.91
C ARG A 3 -18.18 -20.87 58.01
N SER A 4 -19.24 -21.16 57.24
CA SER A 4 -20.40 -22.05 57.58
C SER A 4 -21.61 -21.23 58.08
N PRO A 5 -22.80 -21.81 58.27
CA PRO A 5 -23.77 -22.37 57.31
C PRO A 5 -25.20 -21.80 57.57
N ALA A 6 -26.25 -22.33 56.90
CA ALA A 6 -27.63 -22.52 57.42
C ALA A 6 -28.72 -22.24 56.35
N LEU A 7 -29.02 -23.27 55.55
CA LEU A 7 -30.40 -23.58 55.18
C LEU A 7 -31.07 -24.18 56.43
N LEU A 8 -32.18 -23.60 56.91
CA LEU A 8 -33.38 -24.29 57.43
C LEU A 8 -34.29 -23.32 58.22
N LEU A 9 -35.60 -23.44 57.95
CA LEU A 9 -36.76 -23.09 58.79
C LEU A 9 -37.07 -21.61 59.05
N LEU A 10 -38.17 -21.11 58.45
CA LEU A 10 -39.43 -20.80 59.16
C LEU A 10 -40.46 -20.17 58.22
N ALA A 11 -41.48 -20.97 57.88
CA ALA A 11 -42.81 -20.45 57.62
C ALA A 11 -43.36 -19.85 58.93
N PHE A 12 -43.86 -18.61 58.90
CA PHE A 12 -45.09 -18.13 59.55
C PHE A 12 -45.15 -16.59 59.58
N LEU A 13 -46.31 -16.06 59.17
CA LEU A 13 -46.95 -14.80 59.58
C LEU A 13 -46.32 -13.45 59.17
N ALA A 14 -46.89 -12.85 58.12
CA ALA A 14 -47.19 -11.42 58.08
C ALA A 14 -48.55 -11.21 57.39
N MET A 15 -49.63 -11.31 58.17
CA MET A 15 -50.95 -10.77 57.84
C MET A 15 -50.96 -9.26 58.09
N VAL A 16 -51.08 -8.44 57.05
CA VAL A 16 -51.72 -7.09 57.01
C VAL A 16 -51.87 -6.77 55.51
N GLY A 17 -52.97 -6.36 54.90
CA GLY A 17 -54.33 -6.08 55.31
C GLY A 17 -55.04 -5.64 54.03
N LEU A 18 -55.85 -6.52 53.43
CA LEU A 18 -56.71 -6.15 52.31
C LEU A 18 -57.90 -5.38 52.88
N SER A 19 -57.83 -4.05 52.81
CA SER A 19 -58.98 -3.17 53.02
C SER A 19 -59.93 -3.27 51.82
N ALA A 20 -60.58 -4.42 51.66
CA ALA A 20 -61.79 -4.50 50.86
C ALA A 20 -62.91 -3.87 51.69
N CYS A 21 -63.58 -2.87 51.13
CA CYS A 21 -64.74 -2.22 51.74
C CYS A 21 -65.76 -3.29 52.17
N ALA A 22 -65.83 -3.54 53.48
CA ALA A 22 -66.88 -4.36 54.07
C ALA A 22 -68.21 -3.66 53.79
N ARG A 23 -69.02 -4.26 52.91
CA ARG A 23 -70.44 -3.93 52.82
C ARG A 23 -71.09 -4.36 54.12
N THR A 24 -71.81 -3.43 54.71
CA THR A 24 -72.67 -3.60 55.88
C THR A 24 -73.49 -4.89 55.76
N ALA A 25 -73.49 -5.72 56.82
CA ALA A 25 -74.42 -6.85 56.92
C ALA A 25 -75.85 -6.31 56.99
N LEU A 26 -76.57 -6.39 55.88
CA LEU A 26 -78.02 -6.33 55.84
C LEU A 26 -78.50 -7.80 55.81
N THR A 27 -79.53 -8.08 56.59
CA THR A 27 -80.40 -9.27 56.63
C THR A 27 -80.31 -10.25 55.45
N PRO A 28 -80.57 -11.58 55.63
CA PRO A 28 -80.55 -12.59 54.56
C PRO A 28 -81.66 -12.43 53.49
N GLU A 29 -82.26 -11.24 53.40
CA GLU A 29 -83.35 -10.90 52.52
C GLU A 29 -82.81 -9.98 51.43
N CYS A 30 -82.91 -10.45 50.19
CA CYS A 30 -82.55 -9.67 49.03
C CYS A 30 -83.49 -8.46 48.85
N PRO A 31 -83.00 -7.33 48.31
CA PRO A 31 -83.85 -6.18 48.00
C PRO A 31 -85.03 -6.56 47.10
N VAL A 32 -86.10 -5.76 47.14
CA VAL A 32 -87.31 -5.98 46.33
C VAL A 32 -86.92 -6.08 44.84
N GLY A 33 -87.30 -7.19 44.20
CA GLY A 33 -86.97 -7.48 42.79
C GLY A 33 -85.78 -8.43 42.58
N TYR A 34 -85.11 -8.86 43.66
CA TYR A 34 -84.01 -9.84 43.63
C TYR A 34 -84.40 -11.16 44.32
N ILE A 35 -83.81 -12.26 43.88
CA ILE A 35 -83.94 -13.60 44.49
C ILE A 35 -82.59 -14.06 45.05
N ALA A 36 -82.62 -14.79 46.16
CA ALA A 36 -81.41 -15.38 46.74
C ALA A 36 -80.97 -16.61 45.94
N ASN A 37 -79.72 -16.61 45.48
CA ASN A 37 -79.04 -17.77 44.92
C ASN A 37 -77.72 -17.99 45.68
N GLY A 38 -77.73 -18.92 46.65
CA GLY A 38 -76.63 -19.10 47.59
C GLY A 38 -76.44 -17.86 48.48
N ASP A 39 -75.21 -17.32 48.50
CA ASP A 39 -74.84 -16.11 49.26
C ASP A 39 -75.00 -14.81 48.44
N THR A 40 -75.53 -14.90 47.22
CA THR A 40 -75.66 -13.77 46.29
C THR A 40 -77.12 -13.48 45.94
N CYS A 41 -77.46 -12.20 45.80
CA CYS A 41 -78.78 -11.75 45.33
C CYS A 41 -78.75 -11.52 43.82
N GLU A 42 -79.58 -12.25 43.09
CA GLU A 42 -79.70 -12.16 41.64
C GLU A 42 -80.97 -11.39 41.26
N CYS A 43 -80.89 -10.47 40.30
CA CYS A 43 -82.06 -9.73 39.83
C CYS A 43 -83.01 -10.65 39.04
N LEU A 44 -84.32 -10.39 39.10
CA LEU A 44 -85.32 -11.14 38.33
C LEU A 44 -85.92 -10.34 37.16
N THR A 45 -85.94 -9.02 37.25
CA THR A 45 -86.51 -8.13 36.23
C THR A 45 -85.71 -6.83 36.16
N ASP A 46 -85.81 -6.11 35.04
CA ASP A 46 -85.14 -4.83 34.86
C ASP A 46 -85.55 -3.78 35.90
N GLN A 47 -86.78 -3.85 36.42
CA GLN A 47 -87.28 -2.93 37.44
C GLN A 47 -86.63 -3.11 38.81
N ALA A 48 -85.95 -4.24 39.04
CA ALA A 48 -85.17 -4.47 40.24
C ALA A 48 -83.87 -3.67 40.22
N CYS A 49 -83.34 -3.35 39.04
CA CYS A 49 -82.06 -2.69 38.88
C CYS A 49 -82.19 -1.16 39.01
N PRO A 50 -81.14 -0.46 39.48
CA PRO A 50 -81.09 0.99 39.49
C PRO A 50 -81.29 1.63 38.11
N THR A 51 -81.66 2.91 38.07
CA THR A 51 -81.88 3.66 36.83
C THR A 51 -80.73 3.47 35.84
N GLY A 52 -81.07 3.09 34.61
CA GLY A 52 -80.14 2.85 33.51
C GLY A 52 -79.54 1.44 33.45
N MET A 53 -79.73 0.61 34.48
CA MET A 53 -79.28 -0.79 34.48
C MET A 53 -80.40 -1.75 34.08
N ARG A 54 -80.04 -2.90 33.51
CA ARG A 54 -80.94 -4.00 33.13
C ARG A 54 -80.50 -5.31 33.77
N CYS A 55 -81.45 -6.22 33.99
CA CYS A 55 -81.17 -7.49 34.61
C CYS A 55 -80.73 -8.53 33.57
N GLU A 56 -79.48 -8.97 33.66
CA GLU A 56 -78.88 -9.91 32.71
C GLU A 56 -78.19 -11.04 33.46
N ALA A 57 -78.66 -12.26 33.24
CA ALA A 57 -78.14 -13.46 33.89
C ALA A 57 -78.01 -13.32 35.43
N GLY A 58 -78.99 -12.66 36.06
CA GLY A 58 -79.02 -12.45 37.51
C GLY A 58 -78.20 -11.25 38.00
N VAL A 59 -77.53 -10.49 37.13
CA VAL A 59 -76.72 -9.32 37.51
C VAL A 59 -77.25 -8.05 36.83
N CYS A 60 -77.27 -6.93 37.56
CA CYS A 60 -77.61 -5.64 36.97
C CYS A 60 -76.44 -5.12 36.13
N ALA A 61 -76.60 -5.15 34.81
CA ALA A 61 -75.64 -4.61 33.86
C ALA A 61 -76.07 -3.20 33.44
N CYS A 62 -75.12 -2.26 33.35
CA CYS A 62 -75.40 -0.91 32.86
C CYS A 62 -75.70 -0.94 31.36
N ARG A 63 -76.85 -0.39 30.93
CA ARG A 63 -77.33 -0.41 29.53
C ARG A 63 -77.82 0.95 29.04
N ASP A 64 -77.55 2.01 29.79
CA ASP A 64 -77.97 3.38 29.48
C ASP A 64 -76.99 4.38 30.12
N THR A 65 -76.86 5.58 29.56
CA THR A 65 -75.95 6.61 30.09
C THR A 65 -76.30 7.02 31.52
N ALA A 66 -77.55 6.89 31.97
CA ALA A 66 -77.97 7.25 33.32
C ALA A 66 -77.31 6.41 34.43
N CYS A 67 -76.78 5.22 34.13
CA CYS A 67 -76.02 4.43 35.10
C CYS A 67 -74.50 4.67 35.04
N CYS A 68 -74.02 5.49 34.11
CA CYS A 68 -72.61 5.78 33.97
C CYS A 68 -72.17 6.89 34.97
N PRO A 69 -70.93 6.83 35.48
CA PRO A 69 -70.35 7.91 36.28
C PRO A 69 -70.29 9.22 35.51
N GLU A 70 -70.07 10.32 36.23
CA GLU A 70 -69.84 11.63 35.61
C GLU A 70 -68.71 11.54 34.56
N GLY A 71 -68.91 12.24 33.45
CA GLY A 71 -68.05 12.19 32.27
C GLY A 71 -68.17 10.96 31.38
N HIS A 72 -68.92 9.92 31.78
CA HIS A 72 -69.02 8.69 30.99
C HIS A 72 -70.39 8.54 30.30
N GLU A 73 -70.38 7.91 29.12
CA GLU A 73 -71.57 7.58 28.34
C GLU A 73 -71.62 6.09 28.01
N TYR A 74 -72.80 5.50 27.94
CA TYR A 74 -72.94 4.09 27.60
C TYR A 74 -72.67 3.85 26.11
N SER A 75 -71.72 2.98 25.80
CA SER A 75 -71.41 2.55 24.43
C SER A 75 -72.08 1.21 24.14
N PRO A 76 -73.04 1.13 23.20
CA PRO A 76 -73.67 -0.13 22.82
C PRO A 76 -72.70 -1.05 22.05
N THR A 77 -71.62 -0.51 21.47
CA THR A 77 -70.62 -1.27 20.72
C THR A 77 -69.67 -2.04 21.64
N SER A 78 -69.24 -1.42 22.74
CA SER A 78 -68.36 -2.04 23.74
C SER A 78 -69.11 -2.60 24.95
N GLU A 79 -70.43 -2.42 24.97
CA GLU A 79 -71.34 -2.78 26.06
C GLU A 79 -70.88 -2.26 27.44
N SER A 80 -70.29 -1.06 27.46
CA SER A 80 -69.66 -0.48 28.66
C SER A 80 -69.75 1.05 28.68
N CYS A 81 -69.61 1.65 29.87
CA CYS A 81 -69.48 3.09 30.02
C CYS A 81 -68.09 3.53 29.54
N VAL A 82 -68.06 4.44 28.56
CA VAL A 82 -66.83 5.01 28.00
C VAL A 82 -66.74 6.49 28.34
N CYS A 83 -65.54 6.97 28.62
CA CYS A 83 -65.29 8.38 28.89
C CYS A 83 -65.68 9.25 27.67
N ARG A 84 -66.23 10.45 27.89
CA ARG A 84 -66.72 11.38 26.86
C ARG A 84 -66.37 12.85 27.10
N ASP A 85 -65.75 13.19 28.22
CA ASP A 85 -65.30 14.55 28.53
C ASP A 85 -64.08 14.55 29.47
N ASP A 86 -63.56 15.74 29.81
CA ASP A 86 -62.36 15.87 30.64
C ASP A 86 -62.53 15.37 32.08
N SER A 87 -63.76 15.31 32.60
CA SER A 87 -64.00 14.95 34.01
C SER A 87 -63.73 13.47 34.31
N CYS A 88 -63.81 12.62 33.29
CA CYS A 88 -63.49 11.20 33.39
C CYS A 88 -62.03 10.86 33.05
N CYS A 89 -61.26 11.82 32.53
CA CYS A 89 -59.87 11.57 32.16
C CYS A 89 -58.98 11.43 33.42
N PRO A 90 -58.02 10.48 33.42
CA PRO A 90 -57.03 10.39 34.50
C PRO A 90 -56.21 11.68 34.64
N ALA A 91 -55.57 11.86 35.79
CA ALA A 91 -54.67 13.00 36.00
C ALA A 91 -53.63 13.14 34.87
N GLY A 92 -53.40 14.37 34.45
CA GLY A 92 -52.53 14.73 33.32
C GLY A 92 -53.11 14.46 31.93
N HIS A 93 -54.30 13.88 31.79
CA HIS A 93 -54.93 13.61 30.49
C HIS A 93 -56.04 14.60 30.16
N VAL A 94 -56.26 14.83 28.86
CA VAL A 94 -57.26 15.72 28.28
C VAL A 94 -58.10 14.96 27.26
N TRP A 95 -59.40 15.24 27.21
CA TRP A 95 -60.34 14.59 26.30
C TRP A 95 -60.17 15.07 24.86
N ASN A 96 -59.89 14.15 23.94
CA ASN A 96 -59.92 14.41 22.50
C ASN A 96 -61.26 13.96 21.91
N ALA A 97 -62.13 14.94 21.61
CA ALA A 97 -63.45 14.69 21.03
C ALA A 97 -63.41 14.13 19.60
N GLN A 98 -62.32 14.32 18.84
CA GLN A 98 -62.18 13.79 17.48
C GLN A 98 -61.82 12.31 17.51
N GLU A 99 -60.89 11.91 18.40
CA GLU A 99 -60.48 10.51 18.56
C GLU A 99 -61.36 9.73 19.56
N ASN A 100 -62.27 10.42 20.26
CA ASN A 100 -63.12 9.85 21.31
C ASN A 100 -62.32 9.11 22.39
N ARG A 101 -61.23 9.71 22.87
CA ARG A 101 -60.37 9.14 23.90
C ARG A 101 -59.63 10.21 24.69
N CYS A 102 -59.24 9.88 25.93
CA CYS A 102 -58.32 10.70 26.70
C CYS A 102 -56.90 10.55 26.15
N GLU A 103 -56.24 11.66 25.92
CA GLU A 103 -54.86 11.77 25.50
C GLU A 103 -54.02 12.43 26.58
N CYS A 104 -52.72 12.18 26.55
CA CYS A 104 -51.82 12.83 27.48
C CYS A 104 -51.81 14.34 27.18
N GLY A 105 -52.04 15.17 28.20
CA GLY A 105 -52.14 16.62 28.07
C GLY A 105 -51.01 17.40 28.75
N ASP A 106 -50.18 16.74 29.57
CA ASP A 106 -49.03 17.35 30.23
C ASP A 106 -47.90 16.35 30.57
N GLN A 107 -46.91 16.77 31.36
CA GLN A 107 -45.76 15.94 31.71
C GLN A 107 -46.09 14.83 32.72
N GLU A 108 -47.16 14.96 33.51
CA GLU A 108 -47.50 14.02 34.58
C GLU A 108 -47.98 12.68 34.01
N CYS A 109 -48.63 12.70 32.83
CA CYS A 109 -49.00 11.47 32.12
C CYS A 109 -47.85 10.81 31.34
N CYS A 110 -46.69 11.46 31.19
CA CYS A 110 -45.59 10.89 30.42
C CYS A 110 -44.78 9.85 31.21
N PRO A 111 -44.56 8.64 30.65
CA PRO A 111 -43.69 7.64 31.27
C PRO A 111 -42.24 8.12 31.41
N SER A 112 -41.48 7.46 32.29
CA SER A 112 -40.06 7.76 32.46
C SER A 112 -39.30 7.65 31.14
N GLY A 113 -38.51 8.68 30.81
CA GLY A 113 -37.80 8.79 29.54
C GLY A 113 -38.53 9.61 28.46
N TYR A 114 -39.79 9.99 28.71
CA TYR A 114 -40.55 10.84 27.80
C TYR A 114 -40.75 12.25 28.35
N THR A 115 -40.80 13.23 27.45
CA THR A 115 -41.11 14.63 27.74
C THR A 115 -42.33 15.06 26.94
N PHE A 116 -43.25 15.78 27.56
CA PHE A 116 -44.44 16.28 26.89
C PHE A 116 -44.10 17.35 25.86
N ASP A 117 -44.53 17.14 24.62
CA ASP A 117 -44.37 18.08 23.50
C ASP A 117 -45.69 18.84 23.30
N THR A 118 -45.66 20.12 23.67
CA THR A 118 -46.83 21.02 23.56
C THR A 118 -47.26 21.32 22.13
N GLN A 119 -46.40 21.12 21.13
CA GLN A 119 -46.72 21.34 19.72
C GLN A 119 -47.31 20.08 19.08
N ALA A 120 -46.77 18.91 19.44
CA ALA A 120 -47.28 17.63 18.96
C ALA A 120 -48.49 17.11 19.74
N GLY A 121 -48.74 17.64 20.95
CA GLY A 121 -49.85 17.21 21.81
C GLY A 121 -49.64 15.81 22.40
N GLY A 122 -48.41 15.46 22.79
CA GLY A 122 -48.12 14.13 23.31
C GLY A 122 -46.70 13.93 23.83
N CYS A 123 -46.43 12.75 24.39
CA CYS A 123 -45.12 12.41 24.96
C CYS A 123 -44.09 12.04 23.88
N ARG A 124 -42.97 12.75 23.86
CA ARG A 124 -41.82 12.48 22.99
C ARG A 124 -40.70 11.81 23.77
N CYS A 125 -40.11 10.76 23.21
CA CYS A 125 -38.95 10.08 23.81
C CYS A 125 -37.74 11.03 23.84
N THR A 126 -37.07 11.16 24.98
CA THR A 126 -35.92 12.08 25.19
C THR A 126 -34.73 11.42 25.88
N ALA A 127 -34.75 10.10 26.08
CA ALA A 127 -33.71 9.35 26.76
C ALA A 127 -33.58 7.89 26.25
N ASP A 128 -32.50 7.20 26.61
CA ASP A 128 -32.25 5.83 26.11
C ASP A 128 -33.28 4.80 26.61
N ASN A 129 -33.86 5.02 27.80
CA ASN A 129 -34.81 4.08 28.41
C ASN A 129 -36.19 4.05 27.73
N CYS A 130 -36.52 5.04 26.91
CA CYS A 130 -37.75 5.01 26.10
C CYS A 130 -37.56 4.35 24.73
N CYS A 131 -36.32 4.06 24.32
CA CYS A 131 -36.04 3.42 23.04
C CYS A 131 -36.29 1.91 23.09
N PRO A 132 -36.81 1.30 22.00
CA PRO A 132 -36.92 -0.15 21.87
C PRO A 132 -35.56 -0.85 21.95
N GLN A 133 -35.56 -2.17 22.16
CA GLN A 133 -34.33 -2.96 22.16
C GLN A 133 -33.55 -2.76 20.86
N GLY A 134 -32.23 -2.58 21.01
CA GLY A 134 -31.31 -2.25 19.93
C GLY A 134 -31.27 -0.79 19.49
N PHE A 135 -32.19 0.06 19.94
CA PHE A 135 -32.18 1.50 19.64
C PHE A 135 -31.62 2.32 20.79
N ARG A 136 -31.07 3.50 20.45
CA ARG A 136 -30.54 4.49 21.40
C ARG A 136 -31.05 5.88 21.04
N TYR A 137 -31.29 6.75 22.02
CA TYR A 137 -31.74 8.10 21.75
C TYR A 137 -30.57 8.95 21.22
N ASP A 138 -30.78 9.60 20.08
CA ASP A 138 -29.85 10.57 19.52
C ASP A 138 -30.41 11.98 19.71
N ALA A 139 -29.73 12.79 20.53
CA ALA A 139 -30.16 14.15 20.85
C ALA A 139 -30.05 15.13 19.67
N THR A 140 -29.27 14.79 18.63
CA THR A 140 -29.13 15.61 17.41
C THR A 140 -30.26 15.31 16.44
N ALA A 141 -30.59 14.03 16.28
CA ALA A 141 -31.70 13.59 15.43
C ALA A 141 -33.07 13.66 16.13
N GLU A 142 -33.08 13.96 17.44
CA GLU A 142 -34.25 14.02 18.33
C GLU A 142 -35.14 12.76 18.23
N ARG A 143 -34.51 11.59 18.06
CA ARG A 143 -35.22 10.31 17.91
C ARG A 143 -34.34 9.12 18.30
N CYS A 144 -34.99 7.98 18.53
CA CYS A 144 -34.29 6.70 18.67
C CYS A 144 -33.67 6.27 17.33
N VAL A 145 -32.37 6.01 17.33
CA VAL A 145 -31.61 5.51 16.18
C VAL A 145 -31.08 4.11 16.46
N CYS A 146 -30.88 3.32 15.41
CA CYS A 146 -30.37 1.97 15.53
C CYS A 146 -28.93 1.99 16.08
N ASN A 147 -28.62 1.12 17.05
CA ASN A 147 -27.33 1.08 17.74
C ASN A 147 -26.82 -0.35 18.01
N SER A 148 -27.52 -1.40 17.56
CA SER A 148 -27.07 -2.79 17.70
C SER A 148 -27.67 -3.68 16.60
N ASP A 149 -27.26 -4.95 16.56
CA ASP A 149 -27.84 -5.90 15.59
C ASP A 149 -29.35 -6.14 15.79
N GLU A 150 -29.88 -5.89 17.00
CA GLU A 150 -31.29 -6.14 17.34
C GLU A 150 -32.28 -5.18 16.65
N CYS A 151 -31.82 -3.97 16.27
CA CYS A 151 -32.64 -3.03 15.51
C CYS A 151 -32.58 -3.27 14.00
N CYS A 152 -31.67 -4.12 13.53
CA CYS A 152 -31.49 -4.32 12.10
C CYS A 152 -32.52 -5.28 11.50
N PRO A 153 -32.94 -5.05 10.24
CA PRO A 153 -33.80 -5.97 9.52
C PRO A 153 -33.18 -7.37 9.41
N VAL A 154 -34.00 -8.36 9.08
CA VAL A 154 -33.53 -9.73 8.82
C VAL A 154 -32.37 -9.71 7.82
N ASP A 155 -31.35 -10.50 8.12
CA ASP A 155 -30.11 -10.66 7.35
C ASP A 155 -29.21 -9.42 7.28
N HIS A 156 -29.52 -8.36 8.03
CA HIS A 156 -28.64 -7.20 8.22
C HIS A 156 -27.98 -7.26 9.60
N ARG A 157 -26.92 -6.46 9.77
CA ARG A 157 -26.25 -6.23 11.06
C ARG A 157 -25.88 -4.76 11.19
N TYR A 158 -25.66 -4.29 12.41
CA TYR A 158 -25.27 -2.91 12.66
C TYR A 158 -23.77 -2.70 12.38
N ASP A 159 -23.46 -1.63 11.65
CA ASP A 159 -22.11 -1.16 11.42
C ASP A 159 -21.84 0.08 12.30
N PRO A 160 -20.95 -0.01 13.30
CA PRO A 160 -20.67 1.09 14.21
C PRO A 160 -19.94 2.26 13.56
N GLU A 161 -19.26 2.06 12.42
CA GLU A 161 -18.57 3.13 11.69
C GLU A 161 -19.55 3.92 10.84
N ARG A 162 -20.45 3.22 10.14
CA ARG A 162 -21.51 3.85 9.31
C ARG A 162 -22.71 4.32 10.13
N LYS A 163 -22.86 3.81 11.35
CA LYS A 163 -24.03 3.98 12.23
C LYS A 163 -25.33 3.58 11.54
N ASP A 164 -25.27 2.51 10.76
CA ASP A 164 -26.39 2.03 9.95
C ASP A 164 -26.35 0.51 9.79
N CYS A 165 -27.47 -0.09 9.38
CA CYS A 165 -27.58 -1.51 9.12
C CYS A 165 -27.00 -1.86 7.74
N VAL A 166 -26.01 -2.74 7.74
CA VAL A 166 -25.38 -3.26 6.53
C VAL A 166 -25.76 -4.71 6.32
N CYS A 167 -25.79 -5.13 5.06
CA CYS A 167 -26.13 -6.50 4.71
C CYS A 167 -25.13 -7.51 5.29
N ALA A 168 -25.64 -8.58 5.90
CA ALA A 168 -24.87 -9.62 6.58
C ALA A 168 -25.10 -11.04 6.00
N LYS A 169 -25.95 -11.19 4.98
CA LYS A 169 -26.12 -12.44 4.22
C LYS A 169 -26.42 -12.19 2.74
N THR A 170 -26.27 -13.21 1.91
CA THR A 170 -26.48 -13.10 0.45
C THR A 170 -27.90 -12.66 0.07
N SER A 171 -28.91 -12.97 0.88
CA SER A 171 -30.30 -12.59 0.66
C SER A 171 -30.55 -11.08 0.60
N CYS A 172 -29.77 -10.26 1.31
CA CYS A 172 -29.86 -8.80 1.26
C CYS A 172 -28.84 -8.17 0.30
N CYS A 173 -28.02 -8.96 -0.39
CA CYS A 173 -27.04 -8.44 -1.32
C CYS A 173 -27.73 -8.02 -2.64
N PRO A 174 -27.16 -7.01 -3.35
CA PRO A 174 -27.61 -6.69 -4.70
C PRO A 174 -27.53 -7.88 -5.65
N VAL A 175 -28.22 -7.80 -6.79
CA VAL A 175 -28.13 -8.81 -7.85
C VAL A 175 -26.66 -9.04 -8.24
N ASP A 176 -26.31 -10.29 -8.50
CA ASP A 176 -24.94 -10.78 -8.79
C ASP A 176 -23.91 -10.57 -7.67
N HIS A 177 -24.33 -10.26 -6.44
CA HIS A 177 -23.45 -10.20 -5.29
C HIS A 177 -23.67 -11.40 -4.36
N THR A 178 -22.62 -11.83 -3.67
CA THR A 178 -22.69 -12.84 -2.61
C THR A 178 -22.02 -12.28 -1.38
N TYR A 179 -22.65 -12.50 -0.22
CA TYR A 179 -22.08 -12.04 1.02
C TYR A 179 -20.84 -12.87 1.37
N SER A 180 -19.72 -12.19 1.61
CA SER A 180 -18.49 -12.81 2.09
C SER A 180 -18.32 -12.51 3.57
N ALA A 181 -18.31 -13.57 4.39
CA ALA A 181 -18.09 -13.45 5.83
C ALA A 181 -16.67 -12.93 6.17
N SER A 182 -15.69 -13.21 5.31
CA SER A 182 -14.29 -12.83 5.51
C SER A 182 -14.08 -11.32 5.41
N VAL A 183 -14.68 -10.67 4.39
CA VAL A 183 -14.63 -9.21 4.21
C VAL A 183 -15.85 -8.51 4.80
N LYS A 184 -16.78 -9.27 5.39
CA LYS A 184 -17.97 -8.77 6.06
C LYS A 184 -18.83 -7.86 5.14
N ALA A 185 -18.88 -8.15 3.84
CA ALA A 185 -19.57 -7.33 2.85
C ALA A 185 -20.08 -8.16 1.67
N CYS A 186 -21.01 -7.59 0.90
CA CYS A 186 -21.44 -8.14 -0.38
C CYS A 186 -20.34 -7.98 -1.43
N VAL A 187 -19.87 -9.10 -1.96
CA VAL A 187 -18.84 -9.16 -3.00
C VAL A 187 -19.51 -9.47 -4.33
N CYS A 188 -19.20 -8.69 -5.35
CA CYS A 188 -19.73 -8.90 -6.68
C CYS A 188 -19.13 -10.17 -7.32
N ASN A 189 -19.97 -10.96 -8.00
CA ASN A 189 -19.59 -12.18 -8.72
C ASN A 189 -19.79 -12.07 -10.24
N GLY A 190 -18.88 -12.71 -10.98
CA GLY A 190 -18.99 -12.81 -12.43
C GLY A 190 -18.67 -11.52 -13.19
N ASP A 191 -19.14 -11.46 -14.43
CA ASP A 191 -18.78 -10.41 -15.38
C ASP A 191 -19.53 -9.09 -15.16
N SER A 192 -20.68 -9.11 -14.48
CA SER A 192 -21.43 -7.89 -14.15
C SER A 192 -20.68 -6.97 -13.18
N CYS A 193 -19.61 -7.47 -12.56
CA CYS A 193 -18.68 -6.68 -11.75
C CYS A 193 -17.71 -5.84 -12.58
N CYS A 194 -17.65 -6.08 -13.88
CA CYS A 194 -16.71 -5.43 -14.76
C CYS A 194 -17.41 -4.38 -15.64
N PRO A 195 -16.72 -3.27 -15.96
CA PRO A 195 -17.23 -2.30 -16.91
C PRO A 195 -17.55 -2.94 -18.26
N THR A 196 -18.41 -2.31 -19.05
CA THR A 196 -18.75 -2.78 -20.40
C THR A 196 -17.49 -3.03 -21.24
N GLY A 197 -17.40 -4.20 -21.87
CA GLY A 197 -16.24 -4.62 -22.66
C GLY A 197 -15.15 -5.36 -21.86
N TYR A 198 -15.35 -5.53 -20.55
CA TYR A 198 -14.47 -6.30 -19.67
C TYR A 198 -15.20 -7.50 -19.07
N ARG A 199 -14.44 -8.54 -18.70
CA ARG A 199 -14.92 -9.73 -17.99
C ARG A 199 -14.08 -10.02 -16.77
N LYS A 200 -14.61 -10.77 -15.79
CA LYS A 200 -13.86 -11.13 -14.58
C LYS A 200 -12.88 -12.26 -14.90
N ASP A 201 -11.60 -12.04 -14.60
CA ASP A 201 -10.58 -13.09 -14.65
C ASP A 201 -10.78 -14.05 -13.46
N PRO A 202 -11.08 -15.34 -13.68
CA PRO A 202 -11.33 -16.30 -12.59
C PRO A 202 -10.11 -16.57 -11.72
N SER A 203 -8.90 -16.29 -12.21
CA SER A 203 -7.63 -16.61 -11.56
C SER A 203 -6.96 -15.43 -10.87
N LYS A 204 -7.28 -14.19 -11.29
CA LYS A 204 -6.60 -12.96 -10.82
C LYS A 204 -7.52 -11.97 -10.10
N GLU A 205 -8.78 -12.33 -9.86
CA GLU A 205 -9.82 -11.49 -9.24
C GLU A 205 -9.88 -10.04 -9.78
N ARG A 206 -9.61 -9.86 -11.08
CA ARG A 206 -9.59 -8.54 -11.73
C ARG A 206 -10.36 -8.57 -13.05
N CYS A 207 -10.78 -7.40 -13.51
CA CYS A 207 -11.37 -7.26 -14.83
C CYS A 207 -10.30 -7.27 -15.92
N VAL A 208 -10.54 -8.05 -16.97
CA VAL A 208 -9.71 -8.16 -18.18
C VAL A 208 -10.50 -7.75 -19.40
N CYS A 209 -9.84 -7.07 -20.35
CA CYS A 209 -10.48 -6.63 -21.57
C CYS A 209 -10.90 -7.81 -22.45
N ILE A 210 -11.99 -7.66 -23.19
CA ILE A 210 -12.49 -8.68 -24.14
C ILE A 210 -12.12 -8.31 -25.58
N SER A 211 -11.97 -7.02 -25.88
CA SER A 211 -11.62 -6.50 -27.21
C SER A 211 -10.99 -5.12 -27.12
N ASP A 212 -10.36 -4.67 -28.21
CA ASP A 212 -9.76 -3.33 -28.33
C ASP A 212 -10.76 -2.21 -28.03
N ALA A 213 -12.04 -2.40 -28.38
CA ALA A 213 -13.10 -1.43 -28.11
C ALA A 213 -13.27 -1.12 -26.60
N ALA A 214 -12.94 -2.07 -25.73
CA ALA A 214 -12.99 -1.89 -24.28
C ALA A 214 -11.90 -0.93 -23.77
N CYS A 215 -10.76 -0.87 -24.47
CA CYS A 215 -9.55 -0.18 -24.00
C CYS A 215 -9.51 1.32 -24.29
N GLY A 216 -10.48 1.83 -25.05
CA GLY A 216 -10.49 3.23 -25.50
C GLY A 216 -9.53 3.49 -26.66
N THR A 217 -9.62 4.70 -27.21
CA THR A 217 -8.88 5.10 -28.42
C THR A 217 -7.36 4.98 -28.24
N GLY A 218 -6.67 4.44 -29.25
CA GLY A 218 -5.21 4.31 -29.29
C GLY A 218 -4.63 3.17 -28.44
N LYS A 219 -5.50 2.35 -27.82
CA LYS A 219 -5.12 1.15 -27.08
C LYS A 219 -5.70 -0.12 -27.71
N PHE A 220 -5.09 -1.25 -27.42
CA PHE A 220 -5.56 -2.56 -27.83
C PHE A 220 -5.63 -3.50 -26.62
N CYS A 221 -6.46 -4.53 -26.72
CA CYS A 221 -6.60 -5.55 -25.70
C CYS A 221 -5.56 -6.65 -25.94
N ASP A 222 -4.65 -6.82 -24.99
CA ASP A 222 -3.70 -7.93 -25.04
C ASP A 222 -4.37 -9.20 -24.50
N ALA A 223 -4.52 -10.20 -25.36
CA ALA A 223 -5.23 -11.44 -25.03
C ALA A 223 -4.50 -12.28 -23.96
N VAL A 224 -3.20 -12.08 -23.77
CA VAL A 224 -2.39 -12.87 -22.83
C VAL A 224 -2.50 -12.30 -21.41
N SER A 225 -2.26 -11.00 -21.24
CA SER A 225 -2.34 -10.34 -19.95
C SER A 225 -3.77 -9.97 -19.56
N GLY A 226 -4.68 -9.84 -20.54
CA GLY A 226 -6.01 -9.27 -20.36
C GLY A 226 -5.98 -7.76 -20.09
N GLY A 227 -4.84 -7.11 -20.31
CA GLY A 227 -4.62 -5.69 -20.09
C GLY A 227 -4.81 -4.86 -21.36
N CYS A 228 -5.10 -3.57 -21.17
CA CYS A 228 -5.16 -2.60 -22.25
C CYS A 228 -3.79 -1.96 -22.46
N LEU A 229 -3.18 -2.23 -23.62
CA LEU A 229 -1.84 -1.77 -23.98
C LEU A 229 -1.91 -0.65 -25.04
N CYS A 230 -0.94 0.27 -25.00
CA CYS A 230 -0.74 1.29 -26.03
C CYS A 230 0.18 0.76 -27.15
N ARG A 231 0.04 1.30 -28.36
CA ARG A 231 0.98 1.07 -29.47
C ARG A 231 1.99 2.21 -29.64
N ASP A 232 1.51 3.41 -29.34
CA ASP A 232 2.25 4.66 -29.45
C ASP A 232 1.66 5.69 -28.46
N ASN A 233 2.24 6.90 -28.45
CA ASN A 233 1.87 7.96 -27.51
C ASN A 233 0.42 8.45 -27.67
N SER A 234 -0.24 8.22 -28.82
CA SER A 234 -1.65 8.63 -29.02
C SER A 234 -2.62 7.84 -28.15
N GLY A 235 -2.23 6.64 -27.72
CA GLY A 235 -2.99 5.83 -26.75
C GLY A 235 -2.85 6.29 -25.30
N CYS A 236 -2.03 7.31 -25.02
CA CYS A 236 -1.72 7.76 -23.68
C CYS A 236 -2.26 9.16 -23.39
N LYS A 237 -2.51 9.44 -22.11
CA LYS A 237 -2.98 10.76 -21.70
C LYS A 237 -1.86 11.80 -21.92
N PRO A 238 -2.18 13.10 -22.07
CA PRO A 238 -1.16 14.14 -22.09
C PRO A 238 -0.21 14.03 -20.90
N GLY A 239 1.10 14.17 -21.16
CA GLY A 239 2.16 13.98 -20.15
C GLY A 239 2.60 12.52 -19.95
N GLN A 240 2.11 11.59 -20.77
CA GLN A 240 2.53 10.19 -20.79
C GLN A 240 3.06 9.79 -22.16
N TYR A 241 3.88 8.74 -22.20
CA TYR A 241 4.35 8.10 -23.41
C TYR A 241 4.11 6.59 -23.36
N CYS A 242 4.06 5.94 -24.51
CA CYS A 242 3.96 4.50 -24.59
C CYS A 242 5.34 3.88 -24.44
N ASN A 243 5.57 3.16 -23.33
CA ASN A 243 6.85 2.51 -23.10
C ASN A 243 6.98 1.19 -23.90
N GLY A 244 8.18 0.60 -23.91
CA GLY A 244 8.46 -0.62 -24.67
C GLY A 244 7.67 -1.86 -24.24
N LEU A 245 7.02 -1.83 -23.07
CA LEU A 245 6.14 -2.89 -22.59
C LEU A 245 4.67 -2.70 -23.00
N GLY A 246 4.36 -1.63 -23.74
CA GLY A 246 3.01 -1.30 -24.17
C GLY A 246 2.16 -0.64 -23.08
N PHE A 247 2.76 -0.04 -22.05
CA PHE A 247 2.04 0.68 -21.01
C PHE A 247 2.29 2.19 -21.10
N CYS A 248 1.27 2.98 -20.76
CA CYS A 248 1.41 4.42 -20.66
C CYS A 248 2.18 4.78 -19.39
N GLN A 249 3.40 5.28 -19.58
CA GLN A 249 4.31 5.72 -18.53
C GLN A 249 4.30 7.25 -18.45
N ALA A 250 4.37 7.79 -17.24
CA ALA A 250 4.45 9.24 -17.06
C ALA A 250 5.83 9.76 -17.50
N LEU A 251 5.88 10.96 -18.09
CA LEU A 251 7.13 11.69 -18.34
C LEU A 251 7.71 12.30 -17.05
N GLY A 252 7.05 12.13 -15.91
CA GLY A 252 7.53 12.53 -14.59
C GLY A 252 7.63 11.33 -13.66
N ASN A 253 8.35 11.53 -12.55
CA ASN A 253 8.83 10.53 -11.60
C ASN A 253 9.87 9.58 -12.19
N CYS A 254 10.76 10.07 -13.07
CA CYS A 254 11.89 9.28 -13.52
C CYS A 254 12.95 9.20 -12.40
N THR A 255 13.71 8.10 -12.36
CA THR A 255 14.85 7.93 -11.45
C THR A 255 16.16 7.68 -12.21
N THR A 256 16.06 7.18 -13.43
CA THR A 256 17.18 6.91 -14.32
C THR A 256 16.81 7.26 -15.76
N ASN A 257 17.82 7.39 -16.64
CA ASN A 257 17.57 7.61 -18.07
C ASN A 257 16.78 6.47 -18.73
N ALA A 258 16.76 5.26 -18.15
CA ALA A 258 15.96 4.14 -18.65
C ALA A 258 14.44 4.34 -18.45
N ASP A 259 14.05 5.24 -17.54
CA ASP A 259 12.65 5.63 -17.30
C ASP A 259 12.15 6.66 -18.30
N CYS A 260 13.00 7.10 -19.22
CA CYS A 260 12.70 8.11 -20.21
C CYS A 260 12.71 7.53 -21.63
N PRO A 261 11.91 8.09 -22.54
CA PRO A 261 11.96 7.71 -23.95
C PRO A 261 13.32 8.08 -24.56
N ALA A 262 13.68 7.43 -25.66
CA ALA A 262 14.90 7.73 -26.39
C ALA A 262 14.99 9.23 -26.77
N GLY A 263 16.16 9.83 -26.54
CA GLY A 263 16.38 11.27 -26.76
C GLY A 263 16.05 12.16 -25.56
N ASN A 264 15.58 11.59 -24.45
CA ASN A 264 15.36 12.29 -23.19
C ASN A 264 16.30 11.77 -22.10
N PHE A 265 16.56 12.62 -21.12
CA PHE A 265 17.31 12.29 -19.91
C PHE A 265 16.43 12.50 -18.69
N CYS A 266 16.70 11.73 -17.64
CA CYS A 266 16.05 11.92 -16.37
C CYS A 266 16.72 13.05 -15.61
N ASP A 267 16.02 14.16 -15.46
CA ASP A 267 16.39 15.20 -14.53
C ASP A 267 15.95 14.80 -13.12
N ILE A 268 16.89 14.22 -12.37
CA ILE A 268 16.69 13.80 -10.98
C ILE A 268 16.45 14.96 -10.01
N THR A 269 16.65 16.22 -10.42
CA THR A 269 16.34 17.37 -9.57
C THR A 269 14.86 17.72 -9.60
N THR A 270 14.17 17.36 -10.68
CA THR A 270 12.73 17.59 -10.88
C THR A 270 11.93 16.30 -11.07
N ASP A 271 12.59 15.16 -11.01
CA ASP A 271 12.11 13.83 -11.37
C ASP A 271 11.42 13.80 -12.74
N ARG A 272 11.93 14.51 -13.75
CA ARG A 272 11.27 14.63 -15.06
C ARG A 272 12.16 14.23 -16.21
N CYS A 273 11.55 13.58 -17.20
CA CYS A 273 12.17 13.32 -18.48
C CYS A 273 12.22 14.62 -19.30
N ILE A 274 13.40 15.22 -19.40
CA ILE A 274 13.64 16.39 -20.24
C ILE A 274 14.26 15.95 -21.58
N PRO A 275 13.93 16.61 -22.71
CA PRO A 275 14.56 16.29 -23.99
C PRO A 275 16.04 16.67 -23.97
N SER A 276 16.83 16.12 -24.90
CA SER A 276 18.21 16.52 -25.12
C SER A 276 18.31 18.02 -25.44
N GLY A 277 19.21 18.74 -24.77
CA GLY A 277 19.51 20.17 -25.01
C GLY A 277 19.22 21.07 -23.80
N PRO A 278 17.98 21.10 -23.27
CA PRO A 278 17.72 21.65 -21.95
C PRO A 278 18.50 20.92 -20.86
N CYS A 279 18.89 21.64 -19.82
CA CYS A 279 19.66 21.07 -18.72
C CYS A 279 19.28 21.72 -17.37
N THR A 280 19.62 21.01 -16.31
CA THR A 280 19.59 21.47 -14.91
C THR A 280 20.88 21.10 -14.20
N LEU A 281 21.53 20.04 -14.67
CA LEU A 281 22.84 19.55 -14.25
C LEU A 281 23.79 19.53 -15.46
N ASP A 282 25.11 19.63 -15.21
CA ASP A 282 26.13 19.63 -16.28
C ASP A 282 26.14 18.27 -17.01
N GLU A 283 25.82 17.19 -16.30
CA GLU A 283 25.72 15.81 -16.81
C GLU A 283 24.60 15.63 -17.85
N HIS A 284 23.69 16.59 -17.98
CA HIS A 284 22.67 16.60 -19.05
C HIS A 284 23.25 17.15 -20.37
N CYS A 285 24.46 17.69 -20.35
CA CYS A 285 25.16 18.24 -21.50
C CYS A 285 26.21 17.27 -22.05
N GLY A 286 26.54 17.42 -23.33
CA GLY A 286 27.63 16.64 -23.93
C GLY A 286 29.00 17.08 -23.40
N PHE A 287 30.02 16.28 -23.67
CA PHE A 287 31.40 16.64 -23.33
C PHE A 287 31.79 18.04 -23.85
N GLY A 288 32.52 18.79 -23.03
CA GLY A 288 32.92 20.16 -23.30
C GLY A 288 31.81 21.19 -23.12
N GLN A 289 30.71 20.84 -22.46
CA GLN A 289 29.61 21.75 -22.17
C GLN A 289 29.22 21.70 -20.69
N LEU A 290 28.77 22.85 -20.18
CA LEU A 290 28.19 23.00 -18.86
C LEU A 290 26.76 23.47 -18.96
N CYS A 291 25.98 23.12 -17.94
CA CYS A 291 24.65 23.66 -17.81
C CYS A 291 24.69 25.11 -17.30
N ASP A 292 24.13 26.01 -18.10
CA ASP A 292 23.88 27.38 -17.67
C ASP A 292 22.57 27.42 -16.87
N SER A 293 22.66 27.63 -15.56
CA SER A 293 21.51 27.63 -14.65
C SER A 293 20.54 28.79 -14.87
N GLN A 294 20.93 29.85 -15.58
CA GLN A 294 20.05 30.99 -15.87
C GLN A 294 19.23 30.75 -17.13
N THR A 295 19.82 30.12 -18.14
CA THR A 295 19.16 29.87 -19.44
C THR A 295 18.64 28.45 -19.60
N ALA A 296 18.97 27.54 -18.67
CA ALA A 296 18.69 26.10 -18.71
C ALA A 296 19.15 25.45 -20.02
N ARG A 297 20.34 25.87 -20.52
CA ARG A 297 20.92 25.41 -21.78
C ARG A 297 22.38 25.04 -21.61
N CYS A 298 22.80 24.03 -22.36
CA CYS A 298 24.20 23.65 -22.48
C CYS A 298 25.00 24.74 -23.21
N ARG A 299 26.10 25.18 -22.61
CA ARG A 299 27.06 26.13 -23.19
C ARG A 299 28.48 25.56 -23.15
N PRO A 300 29.38 25.93 -24.07
CA PRO A 300 30.76 25.45 -24.04
C PRO A 300 31.48 25.78 -22.73
N GLY A 301 32.17 24.80 -22.15
CA GLY A 301 32.97 24.95 -20.93
C GLY A 301 33.14 23.64 -20.16
N CYS A 302 33.88 23.71 -19.05
CA CYS A 302 34.08 22.58 -18.13
C CYS A 302 34.34 23.09 -16.70
N ARG A 303 34.14 22.23 -15.70
CA ARG A 303 34.51 22.45 -14.29
C ARG A 303 35.59 21.48 -13.82
N ARG A 304 35.66 20.30 -14.41
CA ARG A 304 36.59 19.20 -14.09
C ARG A 304 36.98 18.44 -15.36
N ASP A 305 38.08 17.70 -15.31
CA ASP A 305 38.63 17.00 -16.48
C ASP A 305 37.65 15.98 -17.07
N ALA A 306 36.83 15.35 -16.23
CA ALA A 306 35.79 14.40 -16.66
C ALA A 306 34.62 15.05 -17.43
N ASP A 307 34.54 16.38 -17.49
CA ASP A 307 33.57 17.08 -18.34
C ASP A 307 34.07 17.19 -19.79
N CYS A 308 35.35 16.89 -20.04
CA CYS A 308 35.97 16.97 -21.35
C CYS A 308 35.96 15.62 -22.06
N ALA A 309 36.11 15.65 -23.38
CA ALA A 309 36.28 14.43 -24.15
C ALA A 309 37.58 13.72 -23.76
N ASP A 310 37.73 12.47 -24.16
CA ASP A 310 38.95 11.70 -23.90
C ASP A 310 40.21 12.49 -24.29
N LYS A 311 41.25 12.34 -23.47
CA LYS A 311 42.56 13.00 -23.62
C LYS A 311 42.58 14.52 -23.48
N GLN A 312 41.46 15.12 -23.06
CA GLN A 312 41.38 16.54 -22.74
C GLN A 312 41.25 16.74 -21.23
N ALA A 313 41.63 17.93 -20.76
CA ALA A 313 41.45 18.33 -19.36
C ALA A 313 40.85 19.73 -19.28
N CYS A 314 40.28 20.03 -18.12
CA CYS A 314 39.68 21.33 -17.87
C CYS A 314 40.74 22.33 -17.42
N GLU A 315 41.07 23.28 -18.30
CA GLU A 315 42.03 24.35 -18.04
C GLU A 315 41.35 25.70 -18.31
N GLY A 316 41.38 26.59 -17.32
CA GLY A 316 40.76 27.92 -17.45
C GLY A 316 39.24 27.88 -17.72
N GLY A 317 38.56 26.79 -17.36
CA GLY A 317 37.13 26.59 -17.63
C GLY A 317 36.80 26.19 -19.07
N GLN A 318 37.79 25.77 -19.85
CA GLN A 318 37.64 25.25 -21.21
C GLN A 318 38.34 23.90 -21.35
N CYS A 319 37.75 23.00 -22.13
CA CYS A 319 38.42 21.75 -22.49
C CYS A 319 39.55 22.04 -23.45
N ARG A 320 40.75 21.61 -23.07
CA ARG A 320 41.98 21.77 -23.86
C ARG A 320 42.74 20.46 -23.89
N ASP A 321 43.58 20.31 -24.90
CA ASP A 321 44.57 19.24 -24.98
C ASP A 321 45.62 19.52 -23.90
N TYR A 322 45.38 18.94 -22.72
CA TYR A 322 46.16 19.16 -21.51
C TYR A 322 46.13 17.87 -20.70
N CYS A 323 47.29 17.44 -20.21
CA CYS A 323 47.40 16.22 -19.43
C CYS A 323 47.72 16.51 -17.95
N ARG A 324 47.23 15.66 -17.06
CA ARG A 324 47.68 15.60 -15.66
C ARG A 324 48.37 14.28 -15.31
N LEU A 325 48.00 13.23 -16.04
CA LEU A 325 48.50 11.86 -15.90
C LEU A 325 48.88 11.36 -17.29
N ASN A 326 49.76 10.36 -17.36
CA ASN A 326 50.19 9.78 -18.64
C ASN A 326 48.99 9.21 -19.41
N ALA A 327 48.00 8.62 -18.73
CA ALA A 327 46.79 8.08 -19.34
C ALA A 327 45.96 9.11 -20.14
N SER A 328 46.13 10.41 -19.87
CA SER A 328 45.51 11.50 -20.61
C SER A 328 46.19 11.79 -21.96
N CYS A 329 47.30 11.14 -22.27
CA CYS A 329 48.03 11.31 -23.53
C CYS A 329 47.74 10.16 -24.52
N ASP A 330 48.12 10.35 -25.78
CA ASP A 330 48.12 9.25 -26.75
C ASP A 330 49.06 8.13 -26.27
N VAL A 331 48.79 6.91 -26.75
CA VAL A 331 49.60 5.74 -26.42
C VAL A 331 51.09 5.99 -26.67
N ASN A 332 51.95 5.48 -25.78
CA ASN A 332 53.41 5.69 -25.79
C ASN A 332 53.90 7.11 -25.46
N GLN A 333 53.02 8.02 -25.01
CA GLN A 333 53.43 9.36 -24.58
C GLN A 333 53.44 9.49 -23.05
N PHE A 334 54.22 10.45 -22.57
CA PHE A 334 54.26 10.87 -21.18
C PHE A 334 53.63 12.23 -21.03
N CYS A 335 52.93 12.41 -19.92
CA CYS A 335 52.50 13.72 -19.51
C CYS A 335 53.64 14.45 -18.82
N THR A 336 53.82 15.73 -19.15
CA THR A 336 54.62 16.67 -18.35
C THR A 336 53.65 17.55 -17.54
N PRO A 337 53.31 17.20 -16.28
CA PRO A 337 52.19 17.86 -15.59
C PRO A 337 52.39 19.35 -15.33
N ALA A 338 53.66 19.81 -15.31
CA ALA A 338 54.02 21.21 -15.08
C ALA A 338 53.50 22.16 -16.18
N ASN A 339 53.37 21.68 -17.41
CA ASN A 339 52.84 22.44 -18.55
C ASN A 339 51.72 21.73 -19.30
N GLY A 340 51.33 20.53 -18.85
CA GLY A 340 50.25 19.72 -19.41
C GLY A 340 50.51 19.19 -20.82
N VAL A 341 51.76 19.10 -21.24
CA VAL A 341 52.11 18.68 -22.60
C VAL A 341 52.38 17.18 -22.65
N CYS A 342 51.72 16.50 -23.59
CA CYS A 342 52.00 15.13 -23.94
C CYS A 342 53.15 15.05 -24.93
N ALA A 343 54.15 14.22 -24.65
CA ALA A 343 55.28 13.99 -25.54
C ALA A 343 55.83 12.57 -25.41
N ALA A 344 56.31 12.03 -26.52
CA ALA A 344 57.14 10.83 -26.48
C ALA A 344 58.51 11.15 -25.85
N GLN A 345 59.06 10.21 -25.08
CA GLN A 345 60.40 10.34 -24.51
C GLN A 345 61.38 9.52 -25.35
N SER A 346 62.37 10.18 -25.97
CA SER A 346 63.31 9.55 -26.89
C SER A 346 64.24 8.52 -26.26
N SER A 347 64.39 8.53 -24.93
CA SER A 347 65.17 7.55 -24.17
C SER A 347 64.40 6.25 -23.90
N ARG A 348 63.09 6.23 -24.10
CA ARG A 348 62.23 5.08 -23.84
C ARG A 348 62.26 4.13 -25.01
N VAL A 349 62.27 2.83 -24.70
CA VAL A 349 62.33 1.74 -25.68
C VAL A 349 61.09 0.85 -25.62
N ASP A 350 60.08 1.25 -24.87
CA ASP A 350 58.83 0.51 -24.69
C ASP A 350 58.22 0.14 -26.06
N CYS A 351 57.75 -1.10 -26.20
CA CYS A 351 57.23 -1.68 -27.44
C CYS A 351 58.21 -1.83 -28.63
N ARG A 352 59.52 -1.60 -28.44
CA ARG A 352 60.51 -1.89 -29.49
C ARG A 352 60.67 -3.41 -29.68
N ASP A 353 60.60 -3.88 -30.92
CA ASP A 353 60.82 -5.30 -31.24
C ASP A 353 62.25 -5.73 -30.86
N CYS A 354 62.35 -6.79 -30.07
CA CYS A 354 63.62 -7.38 -29.61
C CYS A 354 63.80 -8.83 -30.06
N THR A 355 63.04 -9.27 -31.06
CA THR A 355 63.14 -10.62 -31.63
C THR A 355 64.53 -10.85 -32.23
N GLY A 356 65.30 -11.78 -31.67
CA GLY A 356 66.59 -12.22 -32.21
C GLY A 356 67.83 -11.48 -31.71
N SER A 357 67.72 -10.52 -30.78
CA SER A 357 68.89 -9.90 -30.15
C SER A 357 68.60 -9.39 -28.73
N SER A 358 69.32 -9.93 -27.74
CA SER A 358 69.13 -9.65 -26.31
C SER A 358 69.61 -8.27 -25.86
N GLY A 359 70.27 -7.50 -26.73
CA GLY A 359 70.81 -6.17 -26.41
C GLY A 359 69.95 -4.98 -26.87
N VAL A 360 68.84 -5.21 -27.56
CA VAL A 360 68.05 -4.14 -28.21
C VAL A 360 67.39 -3.21 -27.20
N CYS A 361 67.04 -3.72 -26.02
CA CYS A 361 66.37 -2.97 -24.96
C CYS A 361 67.33 -2.16 -24.07
N GLY A 362 68.63 -2.46 -24.08
CA GLY A 362 69.61 -1.82 -23.20
C GLY A 362 69.51 -2.27 -21.74
N SER A 363 70.14 -1.53 -20.82
CA SER A 363 70.34 -1.95 -19.42
C SER A 363 69.17 -1.64 -18.47
N GLY A 364 68.20 -0.81 -18.88
CA GLY A 364 67.04 -0.41 -18.08
C GLY A 364 65.72 -0.99 -18.56
N ALA A 365 65.76 -1.98 -19.46
CA ALA A 365 64.59 -2.59 -20.04
C ALA A 365 64.86 -4.06 -20.34
N SER A 366 63.81 -4.88 -20.28
CA SER A 366 63.87 -6.31 -20.57
C SER A 366 63.13 -6.61 -21.87
N CYS A 367 63.63 -7.60 -22.61
CA CYS A 367 62.89 -8.17 -23.74
C CYS A 367 61.81 -9.10 -23.17
N LEU A 368 60.57 -8.62 -23.14
CA LEU A 368 59.40 -9.32 -22.62
C LEU A 368 58.74 -10.12 -23.73
N THR A 369 58.14 -11.24 -23.35
CA THR A 369 57.36 -12.08 -24.25
C THR A 369 55.90 -12.06 -23.82
N PHE A 370 55.01 -11.66 -24.72
CA PHE A 370 53.58 -11.85 -24.51
C PHE A 370 53.10 -13.13 -25.18
N ILE A 371 52.23 -13.86 -24.48
CA ILE A 371 51.59 -15.07 -25.00
C ILE A 371 50.10 -14.77 -25.09
N SER A 372 49.59 -14.65 -26.31
CA SER A 372 48.15 -14.54 -26.58
C SER A 372 47.82 -15.30 -27.85
N GLU A 373 46.83 -16.18 -27.77
CA GLU A 373 46.17 -16.86 -28.89
C GLU A 373 47.15 -17.47 -29.93
N GLY A 374 48.24 -18.07 -29.46
CA GLY A 374 49.24 -18.73 -30.31
C GLY A 374 50.20 -17.80 -31.06
N GLN A 375 50.18 -16.49 -30.80
CA GLN A 375 51.22 -15.57 -31.24
C GLN A 375 52.20 -15.28 -30.10
N THR A 376 53.49 -15.48 -30.38
CA THR A 376 54.58 -15.09 -29.50
C THR A 376 55.30 -13.91 -30.13
N ARG A 377 55.19 -12.73 -29.51
CA ARG A 377 55.93 -11.54 -29.92
C ARG A 377 56.77 -11.05 -28.75
N ASN A 378 57.97 -10.58 -29.08
CA ASN A 378 58.91 -10.06 -28.11
C ASN A 378 58.99 -8.54 -28.24
N PHE A 379 58.94 -7.84 -27.13
CA PHE A 379 59.02 -6.38 -27.09
C PHE A 379 59.81 -5.91 -25.88
N CYS A 380 60.47 -4.78 -26.00
CA CYS A 380 61.13 -4.15 -24.88
C CYS A 380 60.09 -3.54 -23.92
N GLY A 381 60.20 -3.85 -22.63
CA GLY A 381 59.51 -3.17 -21.55
C GLY A 381 60.53 -2.57 -20.58
N THR A 382 60.47 -1.26 -20.39
CA THR A 382 61.34 -0.51 -19.48
C THR A 382 60.98 -0.84 -18.04
N HIS A 383 61.98 -1.04 -17.18
CA HIS A 383 61.75 -1.36 -15.77
C HIS A 383 61.03 -0.19 -15.08
N CYS A 384 60.13 -0.51 -14.17
CA CYS A 384 59.31 0.46 -13.47
C CYS A 384 59.08 0.02 -12.03
N THR A 385 58.65 0.95 -11.17
CA THR A 385 58.18 0.62 -9.81
C THR A 385 56.73 1.01 -9.56
N SER A 386 56.15 1.85 -10.42
CA SER A 386 54.75 2.25 -10.38
C SER A 386 54.22 2.61 -11.77
N ASN A 387 52.89 2.68 -11.91
CA ASN A 387 52.24 2.95 -13.19
C ASN A 387 52.56 4.35 -13.74
N GLU A 388 52.87 5.33 -12.87
CA GLU A 388 53.24 6.69 -13.27
C GLU A 388 54.56 6.76 -14.05
N GLU A 389 55.42 5.75 -13.91
CA GLU A 389 56.67 5.63 -14.68
C GLU A 389 56.44 5.06 -16.09
N CYS A 390 55.26 4.54 -16.39
CA CYS A 390 54.93 3.96 -17.68
C CYS A 390 54.20 4.95 -18.59
N PRO A 391 54.41 4.87 -19.92
CA PRO A 391 53.72 5.75 -20.84
C PRO A 391 52.22 5.44 -20.89
N SER A 392 51.44 6.35 -21.46
CA SER A 392 50.01 6.12 -21.72
C SER A 392 49.77 4.79 -22.44
N GLY A 393 48.79 4.02 -21.99
CA GLY A 393 48.45 2.71 -22.54
C GLY A 393 49.30 1.55 -21.99
N PHE A 394 50.14 1.80 -20.97
CA PHE A 394 50.97 0.78 -20.32
C PHE A 394 50.75 0.80 -18.81
N ASP A 395 50.80 -0.39 -18.21
CA ASP A 395 50.87 -0.56 -16.77
C ASP A 395 52.23 -1.11 -16.36
N CYS A 396 52.64 -0.81 -15.13
CA CYS A 396 53.81 -1.40 -14.53
C CYS A 396 53.44 -2.81 -14.05
N THR A 397 53.66 -3.82 -14.90
CA THR A 397 53.27 -5.20 -14.62
C THR A 397 54.41 -5.99 -14.02
N GLU A 398 54.05 -6.98 -13.23
CA GLU A 398 54.95 -8.01 -12.74
C GLU A 398 55.44 -8.90 -13.89
N VAL A 399 56.74 -9.17 -13.92
CA VAL A 399 57.37 -10.04 -14.91
C VAL A 399 57.89 -11.30 -14.23
N ILE A 400 57.37 -12.43 -14.67
CA ILE A 400 57.78 -13.77 -14.25
C ILE A 400 58.65 -14.43 -15.32
N PHE A 401 59.54 -15.34 -14.92
CA PHE A 401 60.42 -16.04 -15.84
C PHE A 401 59.88 -17.42 -16.19
N SER A 402 59.82 -17.73 -17.49
CA SER A 402 59.53 -19.09 -17.96
C SER A 402 60.75 -19.99 -17.80
N CYS A 403 60.53 -21.27 -17.47
CA CYS A 403 61.58 -22.28 -17.38
C CYS A 403 61.28 -23.45 -18.32
N THR A 404 62.20 -23.75 -19.25
CA THR A 404 61.88 -24.50 -20.49
C THR A 404 62.05 -26.02 -20.40
N THR A 405 62.43 -26.57 -19.24
CA THR A 405 62.79 -28.00 -19.12
C THR A 405 61.85 -28.82 -18.22
N GLY A 406 60.64 -28.34 -17.95
CA GLY A 406 59.69 -29.02 -17.06
C GLY A 406 60.02 -28.85 -15.57
N GLU A 407 59.28 -29.54 -14.69
CA GLU A 407 59.53 -29.48 -13.23
C GLU A 407 60.98 -29.80 -12.89
N GLY A 408 61.64 -28.91 -12.14
CA GLY A 408 63.07 -29.03 -11.81
C GLY A 408 64.03 -28.34 -12.80
N GLY A 409 63.50 -27.62 -13.80
CA GLY A 409 64.30 -26.71 -14.64
C GLY A 409 64.98 -25.58 -13.87
N ALA A 410 66.01 -24.98 -14.50
CA ALA A 410 66.81 -23.93 -13.89
C ALA A 410 66.05 -22.59 -13.85
N CYS A 411 66.02 -21.98 -12.68
CA CYS A 411 65.52 -20.62 -12.47
C CYS A 411 66.68 -19.70 -12.06
N PRO A 412 66.73 -18.46 -12.58
CA PRO A 412 67.79 -17.53 -12.21
C PRO A 412 67.68 -17.16 -10.72
N ALA A 413 68.81 -16.86 -10.12
CA ALA A 413 68.85 -16.25 -8.80
C ALA A 413 68.33 -14.80 -8.90
N ASP A 414 67.66 -14.34 -7.85
CA ASP A 414 67.18 -12.97 -7.74
C ASP A 414 68.00 -12.22 -6.68
N SER A 415 68.68 -11.15 -7.10
CA SER A 415 69.44 -10.28 -6.20
C SER A 415 68.57 -9.57 -5.16
N SER A 416 67.27 -9.41 -5.45
CA SER A 416 66.29 -8.77 -4.57
C SER A 416 65.80 -9.72 -3.46
N ALA A 417 66.03 -11.02 -3.61
CA ALA A 417 65.65 -12.07 -2.67
C ALA A 417 66.84 -12.99 -2.32
N PRO A 418 67.90 -12.46 -1.69
CA PRO A 418 69.12 -13.21 -1.42
C PRO A 418 68.88 -14.42 -0.52
N GLY A 419 69.42 -15.57 -0.89
CA GLY A 419 69.31 -16.82 -0.13
C GLY A 419 68.02 -17.62 -0.41
N GLN A 420 67.10 -17.11 -1.23
CA GLN A 420 65.97 -17.88 -1.70
C GLN A 420 66.35 -18.75 -2.90
N THR A 421 65.74 -19.93 -2.98
CA THR A 421 65.91 -20.85 -4.13
C THR A 421 64.59 -20.91 -4.88
N PHE A 422 64.64 -20.60 -6.17
CA PHE A 422 63.47 -20.65 -7.06
C PHE A 422 63.43 -21.98 -7.80
N THR A 423 62.24 -22.54 -7.93
CA THR A 423 62.05 -23.85 -8.57
C THR A 423 61.13 -23.74 -9.77
N CYS A 424 61.45 -24.44 -10.84
CA CYS A 424 60.57 -24.49 -12.00
C CYS A 424 59.35 -25.37 -11.70
N LYS A 425 58.15 -24.79 -11.79
CA LYS A 425 56.88 -25.48 -11.54
C LYS A 425 55.93 -25.34 -12.73
N GLY A 426 55.07 -26.35 -12.92
CA GLY A 426 54.03 -26.36 -13.93
C GLY A 426 52.75 -25.67 -13.46
N TYR A 427 52.16 -24.85 -14.32
CA TYR A 427 50.92 -24.11 -14.10
C TYR A 427 49.96 -24.35 -15.27
N GLN A 428 48.67 -24.47 -14.96
CA GLN A 428 47.62 -24.39 -15.97
C GLN A 428 47.24 -22.92 -16.12
N VAL A 429 47.43 -22.38 -17.32
CA VAL A 429 47.06 -21.00 -17.65
C VAL A 429 45.71 -21.04 -18.35
N GLU A 430 44.78 -20.21 -17.88
CA GLU A 430 43.42 -20.16 -18.44
C GLU A 430 43.48 -19.81 -19.94
N ASN A 431 42.69 -20.52 -20.74
CA ASN A 431 42.63 -20.37 -22.21
C ASN A 431 43.93 -20.71 -22.99
N GLU A 432 44.92 -21.32 -22.34
CA GLU A 432 46.16 -21.79 -22.99
C GLU A 432 46.24 -23.32 -22.99
N ALA A 433 46.62 -23.91 -24.12
CA ALA A 433 46.73 -25.36 -24.25
C ALA A 433 48.03 -25.87 -23.60
N GLY A 434 47.88 -26.76 -22.62
CA GLY A 434 48.99 -27.49 -21.99
C GLY A 434 49.60 -26.79 -20.77
N THR A 435 50.47 -27.49 -20.06
CA THR A 435 51.17 -26.97 -18.88
C THR A 435 52.22 -25.93 -19.28
N ARG A 436 52.15 -24.74 -18.69
CA ARG A 436 53.20 -23.72 -18.77
C ARG A 436 54.13 -23.83 -17.57
N PHE A 437 55.41 -23.56 -17.76
CA PHE A 437 56.40 -23.72 -16.71
C PHE A 437 57.01 -22.36 -16.34
N TYR A 438 56.87 -21.98 -15.08
CA TYR A 438 57.36 -20.72 -14.54
C TYR A 438 58.20 -20.94 -13.29
N CYS A 439 59.11 -20.01 -13.03
CA CYS A 439 59.88 -19.98 -11.81
C CYS A 439 59.01 -19.59 -10.62
N ALA A 440 59.07 -20.41 -9.58
CA ALA A 440 58.23 -20.31 -8.40
C ALA A 440 59.04 -20.14 -7.13
N ASP A 441 58.49 -19.42 -6.18
CA ASP A 441 59.04 -19.26 -4.84
C ASP A 441 58.92 -20.55 -4.00
N ALA A 442 59.37 -20.50 -2.74
CA ALA A 442 59.27 -21.63 -1.82
C ALA A 442 57.82 -22.06 -1.51
N GLY A 443 56.86 -21.13 -1.62
CA GLY A 443 55.42 -21.40 -1.48
C GLY A 443 54.80 -22.03 -2.72
N GLY A 444 55.50 -22.03 -3.86
CA GLY A 444 55.01 -22.52 -5.14
C GLY A 444 54.17 -21.50 -5.92
N GLN A 445 54.20 -20.22 -5.55
CA GLN A 445 53.62 -19.16 -6.36
C GLN A 445 54.63 -18.65 -7.40
N PRO A 446 54.19 -18.19 -8.59
CA PRO A 446 55.09 -17.58 -9.57
C PRO A 446 55.89 -16.44 -8.94
N HIS A 447 57.22 -16.49 -9.08
CA HIS A 447 58.12 -15.47 -8.53
C HIS A 447 58.24 -14.29 -9.48
N VAL A 448 57.99 -13.10 -8.96
CA VAL A 448 58.14 -11.83 -9.69
C VAL A 448 59.58 -11.36 -9.54
N TYR A 449 60.31 -11.31 -10.65
CA TYR A 449 61.72 -10.93 -10.65
C TYR A 449 61.91 -9.42 -10.79
N ILE A 450 61.08 -8.81 -11.65
CA ILE A 450 61.12 -7.39 -11.96
C ILE A 450 59.70 -6.92 -12.28
N GLN A 451 59.53 -5.61 -12.28
CA GLN A 451 58.37 -4.98 -12.89
C GLN A 451 58.82 -4.19 -14.13
N ALA A 452 58.01 -4.20 -15.17
CA ALA A 452 58.29 -3.50 -16.40
C ALA A 452 57.01 -2.99 -17.05
N CYS A 453 57.11 -1.90 -17.81
CA CYS A 453 55.99 -1.34 -18.53
C CYS A 453 55.54 -2.30 -19.64
N ALA A 454 54.30 -2.77 -19.54
CA ALA A 454 53.66 -3.61 -20.56
C ALA A 454 52.37 -2.97 -21.08
N PRO A 455 52.07 -3.12 -22.39
CA PRO A 455 50.85 -2.58 -22.96
C PRO A 455 49.59 -3.17 -22.31
N LEU A 456 48.60 -2.33 -22.05
CA LEU A 456 47.27 -2.75 -21.62
C LEU A 456 46.55 -3.61 -22.68
N SER A 457 46.83 -3.34 -23.97
CA SER A 457 46.38 -4.17 -25.10
C SER A 457 46.98 -5.58 -25.09
N GLY A 458 48.02 -5.82 -24.29
CA GLY A 458 48.78 -7.06 -24.25
C GLY A 458 49.84 -7.18 -25.35
N PHE A 459 49.71 -6.47 -26.47
CA PHE A 459 50.64 -6.58 -27.60
C PHE A 459 51.15 -5.23 -28.11
N CYS A 460 52.25 -5.29 -28.87
CA CYS A 460 52.86 -4.15 -29.55
C CYS A 460 52.60 -4.17 -31.08
N PRO A 461 52.43 -3.01 -31.75
CA PRO A 461 52.38 -1.66 -31.17
C PRO A 461 51.20 -1.54 -30.22
N ALA A 462 51.43 -0.90 -29.07
CA ALA A 462 50.39 -0.70 -28.09
C ALA A 462 49.24 0.09 -28.76
N THR A 463 48.03 -0.41 -28.59
CA THR A 463 46.82 0.28 -29.03
C THR A 463 46.03 0.66 -27.79
N GLU A 464 45.20 1.69 -27.92
CA GLU A 464 44.16 1.88 -26.91
C GLU A 464 43.28 0.63 -26.90
N LEU A 465 42.90 0.18 -25.70
CA LEU A 465 41.82 -0.80 -25.60
C LEU A 465 40.54 -0.12 -26.12
N PRO A 466 39.74 -0.81 -26.96
CA PRO A 466 38.53 -0.23 -27.55
C PRO A 466 37.47 0.18 -26.54
#